data_AF-A0A1M3NFE8-F1
#
_entry.id   AF-A0A1M3NFE8-F1
#
_cell.length_a   1.000
_cell.length_b   1.000
_cell.length_c   1.000
_cell.angle_alpha   90.00
_cell.angle_beta   90.00
_cell.angle_gamma   90.00
#
_symmetry.space_group_name_H-M   'P 1'
#
loop_
_entity.id
_entity.type
_entity.pdbx_description
1 polymer ?
#
loop_
_entity_poly.entity_id
_entity_poly.type
_entity_poly.pdbx_seq_one_letter_code
_entity_poly.pdbx_strand_id
1 'polypeptide(L)'
;MEDHVSRRAAFLASMALLSFSALTGLALVGWFHRSEVLWNWKSVLAIGCAVLAVTTSALVWRAPTRMHAIMGIGVMLFSLLRIGPPGEWTWVSFALVAVTFVLLMPLVHAAIVLRDDQH
;
A
#
# COMPACT_ATOMS: atom_id res chain seq x y z
N MET A 1 -28.84 -2.02 0.94
CA MET A 1 -28.01 -2.52 -0.20
C MET A 1 -26.67 -1.82 -0.24
N GLU A 2 -26.61 -0.49 0.00
CA GLU A 2 -25.38 0.30 0.07
C GLU A 2 -24.39 -0.18 1.16
N ASP A 3 -24.86 -0.54 2.36
CA ASP A 3 -23.98 -0.97 3.47
C ASP A 3 -23.15 -2.23 3.16
N HIS A 4 -23.73 -3.18 2.43
CA HIS A 4 -23.03 -4.41 2.04
C HIS A 4 -21.93 -4.14 1.01
N VAL A 5 -22.12 -3.17 0.12
CA VAL A 5 -21.14 -2.78 -0.90
C VAL A 5 -19.98 -2.03 -0.24
N SER A 6 -20.28 -1.05 0.62
CA SER A 6 -19.27 -0.29 1.37
C SER A 6 -18.40 -1.19 2.25
N ARG A 7 -19.01 -2.15 2.96
CA ARG A 7 -18.29 -3.07 3.85
C ARG A 7 -17.38 -4.03 3.07
N ARG A 8 -17.82 -4.51 1.89
CA ARG A 8 -16.99 -5.32 0.99
C ARG A 8 -15.83 -4.52 0.42
N ALA A 9 -16.08 -3.28 -0.02
CA ALA A 9 -15.05 -2.41 -0.56
C ALA A 9 -13.97 -2.08 0.48
N ALA A 10 -14.37 -1.73 1.71
CA ALA A 10 -13.45 -1.50 2.81
C ALA A 10 -12.63 -2.75 3.17
N PHE A 11 -13.26 -3.93 3.22
CA PHE A 11 -12.57 -5.19 3.48
C PHE A 11 -11.51 -5.50 2.41
N LEU A 12 -11.85 -5.36 1.12
CA LEU A 12 -10.90 -5.57 0.02
C LEU A 12 -9.74 -4.57 0.06
N ALA A 13 -10.01 -3.30 0.36
CA ALA A 13 -8.99 -2.27 0.51
C ALA A 13 -8.04 -2.56 1.68
N SER A 14 -8.57 -2.96 2.85
CA SER A 14 -7.76 -3.36 4.00
C SER A 14 -6.90 -4.59 3.71
N MET A 15 -7.45 -5.59 3.01
CA MET A 15 -6.70 -6.78 2.59
C MET A 15 -5.58 -6.43 1.60
N ALA A 16 -5.81 -5.51 0.68
CA ALA A 16 -4.79 -5.05 -0.25
C ALA A 16 -3.64 -4.32 0.44
N LEU A 17 -3.96 -3.45 1.41
CA LEU A 17 -2.95 -2.77 2.25
C LEU A 17 -2.14 -3.76 3.10
N LEU A 18 -2.79 -4.77 3.68
CA LEU A 18 -2.09 -5.82 4.43
C LEU A 18 -1.21 -6.68 3.53
N SER A 19 -1.70 -7.05 2.35
CA SER A 19 -0.94 -7.81 1.35
C SER A 19 0.29 -7.03 0.90
N PHE A 20 0.13 -5.72 0.65
CA PHE A 20 1.22 -4.82 0.33
C PHE A 20 2.26 -4.74 1.45
N SER A 21 1.82 -4.62 2.71
CA SER A 21 2.72 -4.59 3.86
C SER A 21 3.48 -5.91 4.02
N ALA A 22 2.79 -7.05 3.88
CA ALA A 22 3.40 -8.38 3.95
C ALA A 22 4.45 -8.59 2.85
N LEU A 23 4.12 -8.25 1.59
CA LEU A 23 5.06 -8.33 0.47
C LEU A 23 6.25 -7.39 0.65
N THR A 24 6.01 -6.18 1.16
CA THR A 24 7.07 -5.21 1.47
C THR A 24 7.97 -5.71 2.59
N GLY A 25 7.41 -6.35 3.62
CA GLY A 25 8.15 -7.01 4.70
C GLY A 25 9.02 -8.15 4.19
N LEU A 26 8.46 -9.04 3.35
CA LEU A 26 9.23 -10.13 2.73
C LEU A 26 10.37 -9.60 1.85
N ALA A 27 10.11 -8.56 1.07
CA ALA A 27 11.14 -7.91 0.26
C ALA A 27 12.25 -7.29 1.13
N LEU A 28 11.91 -6.67 2.27
CA LEU A 28 12.87 -6.14 3.24
C LEU A 28 13.72 -7.24 3.87
N VAL A 29 13.11 -8.35 4.29
CA VAL A 29 13.84 -9.50 4.85
C VAL A 29 14.81 -10.09 3.81
N GLY A 30 14.35 -10.28 2.57
CA GLY A 30 15.20 -10.76 1.48
C GLY A 30 16.34 -9.79 1.15
N TRP A 31 16.08 -8.49 1.23
CA TRP A 31 17.10 -7.46 1.04
C TRP A 31 18.15 -7.48 2.16
N PHE A 32 17.73 -7.48 3.43
CA PHE A 32 18.64 -7.52 4.57
C PHE A 32 19.49 -8.79 4.62
N HIS A 33 18.99 -9.91 4.10
CA HIS A 33 19.76 -11.15 4.04
C HIS A 33 20.85 -11.13 2.94
N ARG A 34 20.73 -10.28 1.91
CA ARG A 34 21.66 -10.21 0.77
C ARG A 34 22.61 -9.02 0.79
N SER A 35 22.28 -7.96 1.52
CA SER A 35 22.99 -6.68 1.44
C SER A 35 23.82 -6.38 2.69
N GLU A 36 25.09 -6.04 2.50
CA GLU A 36 25.99 -5.61 3.59
C GLU A 36 25.63 -4.21 4.13
N VAL A 37 24.98 -3.38 3.32
CA VAL A 37 24.48 -2.04 3.71
C VAL A 37 23.00 -2.14 4.08
N LEU A 38 22.74 -2.39 5.37
CA LEU A 38 21.41 -2.58 5.93
C LEU A 38 20.59 -1.28 6.02
N TRP A 39 21.23 -0.12 6.19
CA TRP A 39 20.53 1.13 6.47
C TRP A 39 20.69 2.16 5.34
N ASN A 40 19.86 2.03 4.31
CA ASN A 40 19.73 3.01 3.23
C ASN A 40 18.35 3.71 3.31
N TRP A 41 18.23 4.90 2.73
CA TRP A 41 16.99 5.67 2.65
C TRP A 41 15.84 4.87 2.02
N LYS A 42 16.14 3.99 1.05
CA LYS A 42 15.16 3.09 0.41
C LYS A 42 14.53 2.11 1.40
N SER A 43 15.34 1.54 2.30
CA SER A 43 14.90 0.62 3.36
C SER A 43 14.12 1.35 4.44
N VAL A 44 14.52 2.57 4.83
CA VAL A 44 13.76 3.40 5.77
C VAL A 44 12.38 3.75 5.21
N LEU A 45 12.33 4.16 3.92
CA LEU A 45 11.07 4.45 3.23
C LEU A 45 10.17 3.20 3.18
N ALA A 46 10.74 2.05 2.85
CA ALA A 46 10.02 0.78 2.77
C ALA A 46 9.42 0.37 4.13
N ILE A 47 10.18 0.50 5.22
CA ILE A 47 9.68 0.25 6.58
C ILE A 47 8.55 1.22 6.92
N GLY A 48 8.75 2.52 6.65
CA GLY A 48 7.72 3.54 6.87
C GLY A 48 6.43 3.24 6.13
N CYS A 49 6.51 2.92 4.84
CA CYS A 49 5.36 2.53 4.02
C CYS A 49 4.71 1.23 4.52
N ALA A 50 5.49 0.24 4.97
CA ALA A 50 4.94 -1.00 5.51
C ALA A 50 4.13 -0.75 6.79
N VAL A 51 4.66 0.06 7.71
CA VAL A 51 3.97 0.44 8.95
C VAL A 51 2.71 1.27 8.64
N LEU A 52 2.85 2.29 7.78
CA LEU A 52 1.72 3.12 7.37
C LEU A 52 0.63 2.32 6.64
N ALA A 53 1.01 1.31 5.87
CA ALA A 53 0.04 0.40 5.23
C ALA A 53 -0.74 -0.43 6.25
N VAL A 54 -0.09 -0.92 7.32
CA VAL A 54 -0.79 -1.62 8.41
C VAL A 54 -1.73 -0.67 9.15
N THR A 55 -1.27 0.54 9.50
CA THR A 55 -2.11 1.50 10.23
C THR A 55 -3.30 1.97 9.40
N THR A 56 -3.08 2.30 8.12
CA THR A 56 -4.17 2.65 7.20
C THR A 56 -5.12 1.48 6.96
N SER A 57 -4.63 0.24 6.90
CA SER A 57 -5.51 -0.93 6.81
C SER A 57 -6.44 -1.06 8.01
N ALA A 58 -5.90 -0.88 9.23
CA ALA A 58 -6.67 -0.91 10.45
C ALA A 58 -7.68 0.25 10.52
N LEU A 59 -7.31 1.43 10.04
CA LEU A 59 -8.21 2.59 9.95
C LEU A 59 -9.34 2.34 8.96
N VAL A 60 -9.05 1.89 7.73
CA VAL A 60 -10.08 1.55 6.72
C VAL A 60 -11.02 0.46 7.22
N TRP A 61 -10.53 -0.51 8.00
CA TRP A 61 -11.37 -1.56 8.56
C TRP A 61 -12.29 -1.03 9.66
N ARG A 62 -11.75 -0.22 10.59
CA ARG A 62 -12.51 0.27 11.75
C ARG A 62 -13.44 1.43 11.40
N ALA A 63 -13.01 2.31 10.51
CA ALA A 63 -13.70 3.51 10.05
C ALA A 63 -13.56 3.60 8.51
N PRO A 64 -14.47 2.95 7.76
CA PRO A 64 -14.38 2.91 6.30
C PRO A 64 -14.83 4.23 5.69
N THR A 65 -13.87 5.15 5.50
CA THR A 65 -14.11 6.49 4.93
C THR A 65 -13.34 6.66 3.63
N ARG A 66 -13.83 7.54 2.75
CA ARG A 66 -13.11 7.90 1.52
C ARG A 66 -11.70 8.42 1.82
N MET A 67 -11.55 9.25 2.84
CA MET A 67 -10.26 9.83 3.22
C MET A 67 -9.24 8.75 3.61
N HIS A 68 -9.64 7.73 4.37
CA HIS A 68 -8.74 6.62 4.71
C HIS A 68 -8.32 5.79 3.48
N ALA A 69 -9.22 5.59 2.52
CA ALA A 69 -8.88 4.93 1.27
C ALA A 69 -7.87 5.76 0.45
N ILE A 70 -8.06 7.09 0.37
CA ILE A 70 -7.11 8.01 -0.29
C ILE A 70 -5.75 8.00 0.40
N MET A 71 -5.71 7.98 1.74
CA MET A 71 -4.45 7.84 2.49
C MET A 71 -3.71 6.56 2.12
N GLY A 72 -4.42 5.42 2.03
CA GLY A 72 -3.83 4.16 1.61
C GLY A 72 -3.26 4.20 0.19
N ILE A 73 -3.96 4.86 -0.75
CA ILE A 73 -3.45 5.11 -2.11
C ILE A 73 -2.16 5.92 -2.05
N GLY A 74 -2.14 6.99 -1.26
CA GLY A 74 -0.96 7.82 -1.04
C GLY A 74 0.23 7.01 -0.53
N VAL A 75 0.03 6.12 0.46
CA VAL A 75 1.09 5.26 0.99
C VAL A 75 1.69 4.34 -0.07
N MET A 76 0.83 3.68 -0.87
CA MET A 76 1.28 2.78 -1.94
C MET A 76 2.06 3.52 -3.03
N LEU A 77 1.56 4.68 -3.48
CA LEU A 77 2.22 5.49 -4.50
C LEU A 77 3.53 6.09 -3.99
N PHE A 78 3.54 6.60 -2.76
CA PHE A 78 4.75 7.15 -2.13
C PHE A 78 5.84 6.08 -1.99
N SER A 79 5.45 4.82 -1.76
CA SER A 79 6.41 3.71 -1.70
C SER A 79 7.18 3.49 -3.01
N LEU A 80 6.65 3.93 -4.15
CA LEU A 80 7.29 3.76 -5.46
C LEU A 80 8.53 4.67 -5.62
N LEU A 81 8.65 5.73 -4.82
CA LEU A 81 9.83 6.60 -4.84
C LEU A 81 11.14 5.83 -4.61
N ARG A 82 11.11 4.72 -3.86
CA ARG A 82 12.30 3.89 -3.60
C ARG A 82 12.85 3.19 -4.85
N ILE A 83 12.06 3.04 -5.90
CA ILE A 83 12.46 2.33 -7.12
C ILE A 83 13.54 3.13 -7.87
N GLY A 84 13.51 4.47 -7.77
CA GLY A 84 14.46 5.33 -8.45
C GLY A 84 14.15 5.54 -9.93
N PRO A 85 15.06 6.18 -10.69
CA PRO A 85 14.83 6.57 -12.08
C PRO A 85 14.68 5.35 -13.01
N PRO A 86 13.90 5.47 -14.11
CA PRO A 86 13.60 4.37 -15.03
C PRO A 86 14.83 3.76 -15.70
N GLY A 87 15.95 4.50 -15.77
CA GLY A 87 17.23 3.99 -16.29
C GLY A 87 17.87 2.87 -15.45
N GLU A 88 17.45 2.70 -14.19
CA GLU A 88 17.96 1.66 -13.28
C GLU A 88 16.95 0.52 -13.06
N TRP A 89 15.85 0.51 -13.81
CA TRP A 89 14.80 -0.47 -13.57
C TRP A 89 15.21 -1.86 -14.03
N THR A 90 15.06 -2.81 -13.12
CA THR A 90 15.17 -4.24 -13.44
C THR A 90 13.78 -4.84 -13.59
N TRP A 91 13.70 -6.10 -14.03
CA TRP A 91 12.42 -6.83 -14.07
C TRP A 91 11.72 -6.85 -12.70
N VAL A 92 12.47 -6.81 -11.59
CA VAL A 92 11.93 -6.74 -10.23
C VAL A 92 11.23 -5.41 -9.98
N SER A 93 11.80 -4.30 -10.46
CA SER A 93 11.18 -2.98 -10.40
C SER A 93 9.83 -2.98 -11.12
N PHE A 94 9.77 -3.58 -12.32
CA PHE A 94 8.51 -3.72 -13.06
C PHE A 94 7.48 -4.58 -12.31
N ALA A 95 7.89 -5.72 -11.76
CA ALA A 95 7.01 -6.58 -10.98
C ALA A 95 6.45 -5.86 -9.75
N LEU A 96 7.29 -5.11 -9.02
CA LEU A 96 6.87 -4.30 -7.87
C LEU A 96 5.85 -3.24 -8.26
N VAL A 97 6.10 -2.50 -9.34
CA VAL A 97 5.18 -1.49 -9.86
C VAL A 97 3.84 -2.13 -10.22
N ALA A 98 3.86 -3.22 -11.00
CA ALA A 98 2.66 -3.91 -11.44
C ALA A 98 1.83 -4.42 -10.25
N VAL A 99 2.46 -5.09 -9.28
CA VAL A 99 1.78 -5.55 -8.06
C VAL A 99 1.20 -4.40 -7.27
N THR A 100 1.92 -3.29 -7.13
CA THR A 100 1.42 -2.09 -6.45
C THR A 100 0.17 -1.55 -7.14
N PHE A 101 0.13 -1.50 -8.48
CA PHE A 101 -1.05 -1.07 -9.23
C PHE A 101 -2.24 -2.03 -9.11
N VAL A 102 -2.00 -3.34 -9.11
CA VAL A 102 -3.05 -4.34 -8.88
C VAL A 102 -3.66 -4.16 -7.48
N LEU A 103 -2.83 -3.95 -6.46
CA LEU A 103 -3.28 -3.72 -5.09
C LEU A 103 -3.93 -2.36 -4.88
N LEU A 104 -3.64 -1.38 -5.75
CA LEU A 104 -4.32 -0.08 -5.74
C LEU A 104 -5.77 -0.17 -6.22
N MET A 105 -6.12 -1.09 -7.12
CA MET A 105 -7.49 -1.22 -7.66
C MET A 105 -8.59 -1.29 -6.57
N PRO A 106 -8.50 -2.18 -5.55
CA PRO A 106 -9.51 -2.23 -4.50
C PRO A 106 -9.54 -0.95 -3.64
N LEU A 107 -8.41 -0.25 -3.47
CA LEU A 107 -8.40 1.03 -2.76
C LEU A 107 -9.07 2.14 -3.57
N VAL A 108 -8.82 2.21 -4.89
CA VAL A 108 -9.48 3.17 -5.78
C VAL A 108 -10.98 2.91 -5.81
N HIS A 109 -11.37 1.63 -5.90
CA HIS A 109 -12.78 1.26 -5.82
C HIS A 109 -13.40 1.68 -4.48
N ALA A 110 -12.72 1.46 -3.36
CA ALA A 110 -13.17 1.91 -2.04
C ALA A 110 -13.26 3.45 -1.96
N ALA A 111 -12.30 4.20 -2.51
CA ALA A 111 -12.36 5.66 -2.52
C ALA A 111 -13.58 6.20 -3.30
N ILE A 112 -13.96 5.54 -4.39
CA ILE A 112 -15.13 5.91 -5.19
C ILE A 112 -16.43 5.61 -4.43
N VAL A 113 -16.53 4.42 -3.83
CA VAL A 113 -17.76 3.90 -3.23
C VAL A 113 -18.01 4.44 -1.82
N LEU A 114 -16.96 4.67 -1.03
CA LEU A 114 -17.09 5.16 0.33
C LEU A 114 -17.49 6.64 0.32
N ARG A 115 -18.32 7.02 1.29
CA ARG A 115 -18.77 8.39 1.49
C ARG A 115 -17.64 9.22 2.11
N ASP A 116 -17.67 10.52 1.85
CA ASP A 116 -16.84 11.47 2.60
C ASP A 116 -17.43 11.62 3.99
N ASP A 117 -16.57 11.59 5.00
CA ASP A 117 -16.91 11.87 6.42
C ASP A 117 -17.16 13.37 6.67
N GLN A 118 -17.38 14.15 5.61
CA GLN A 118 -17.70 15.56 5.72
C GLN A 118 -19.18 15.72 6.07
N HIS A 119 -19.43 15.88 7.38
CA HIS A 119 -20.39 16.87 7.83
C HIS A 119 -20.07 18.25 7.23
#